data_AF-A0A671M690-F1
#
_entry.id   AF-A0A671M690-F1
#
_cell.length_a   1.000
_cell.length_b   1.000
_cell.length_c   1.000
_cell.angle_alpha   90.00
_cell.angle_beta   90.00
_cell.angle_gamma   90.00
#
_symmetry.space_group_name_H-M   'P 1'
#
loop_
_entity.id
_entity.type
_entity.pdbx_description
1 polymer ?
#
loop_
_entity_poly.entity_id
_entity_poly.type
_entity_poly.pdbx_seq_one_letter_code
_entity_poly.pdbx_strand_id
1 'polypeptide(L)'
;EFTLHLSDTDHQTILRAWAVKDFAPNCPLYVQILKPENKFHVKFADHVVCEEEFKYAMLALNCVCPATSTLVTLLVHTSRGQEGQMSPEQWQRTYGRCSGNEVYHIRLMDSKFFGEYDGKSFTYASFHAHKKYGVCLIGTKREDNKSILLNPGPRHIMSATDTCYYINITKEENSAFIFKQEEKHSKGLSATGVYDAPSRLPVQNIIASMGTVAIDLQNPDPPADSSKLALPTENGAGSRRPSIAPVLEIADSSAILPCDLLSDPSEDETNQSDEEGATALECIKGYPPNSPYIGSSPTLCHLLQQKAPFCCLRLDKGCRHNSFEDAKAYGFKNKLIIVSAETAGNGLYNFIVPLRAYYRPRKELNPIVLLLDNP
;
A
#
# COMPACT_ATOMS: atom_id res chain seq x y z
N GLU A 1 -8.44 0.04 -30.73
CA GLU A 1 -9.87 0.20 -30.36
C GLU A 1 -10.11 0.02 -28.86
N PHE A 2 -9.54 -0.99 -28.19
CA PHE A 2 -9.70 -1.18 -26.74
C PHE A 2 -9.27 0.02 -25.87
N THR A 3 -8.15 0.68 -26.17
CA THR A 3 -7.66 1.84 -25.39
C THR A 3 -8.57 3.07 -25.45
N LEU A 4 -9.30 3.25 -26.56
CA LEU A 4 -10.28 4.34 -26.72
C LEU A 4 -11.51 4.05 -25.87
N HIS A 5 -12.02 2.81 -25.89
CA HIS A 5 -13.15 2.40 -25.07
C HIS A 5 -12.87 2.54 -23.56
N LEU A 6 -11.64 2.25 -23.13
CA LEU A 6 -11.22 2.45 -21.73
C LEU A 6 -11.27 3.94 -21.33
N SER A 7 -10.82 4.83 -22.21
CA SER A 7 -10.88 6.27 -21.97
C SER A 7 -12.32 6.76 -21.90
N ASP A 8 -13.18 6.32 -22.82
CA ASP A 8 -14.59 6.73 -22.86
C ASP A 8 -15.35 6.26 -21.61
N THR A 9 -15.00 5.09 -21.09
CA THR A 9 -15.56 4.55 -19.84
C THR A 9 -15.19 5.44 -18.65
N ASP A 10 -13.93 5.86 -18.53
CA ASP A 10 -13.51 6.78 -17.48
C ASP A 10 -14.21 8.14 -17.58
N HIS A 11 -14.32 8.71 -18.78
CA HIS A 11 -15.04 9.99 -18.99
C HIS A 11 -16.49 9.90 -18.52
N GLN A 12 -17.20 8.80 -18.84
CA GLN A 12 -18.56 8.59 -18.35
C GLN A 12 -18.61 8.51 -16.82
N THR A 13 -17.67 7.80 -16.20
CA THR A 13 -17.60 7.68 -14.73
C THR A 13 -17.34 9.02 -14.06
N ILE A 14 -16.45 9.85 -14.63
CA ILE A 14 -16.18 11.22 -14.13
C ILE A 14 -17.46 12.06 -14.18
N LEU A 15 -18.17 12.07 -15.32
CA LEU A 15 -19.41 12.84 -15.48
C LEU A 15 -20.50 12.37 -14.50
N ARG A 16 -20.62 11.06 -14.26
CA ARG A 16 -21.54 10.51 -13.26
C ARG A 16 -21.17 10.95 -11.85
N ALA A 17 -19.88 10.92 -11.49
CA ALA A 17 -19.40 11.36 -10.18
C ALA A 17 -19.74 12.84 -9.93
N TRP A 18 -19.59 13.70 -10.94
CA TRP A 18 -19.95 15.12 -10.85
C TRP A 18 -21.46 15.30 -10.67
N ALA A 19 -22.27 14.63 -11.50
CA ALA A 19 -23.73 14.70 -11.39
C ALA A 19 -24.25 14.26 -10.01
N VAL A 20 -23.69 13.19 -9.43
CA VAL A 20 -24.05 12.74 -8.08
C VAL A 20 -23.64 13.76 -7.03
N LYS A 21 -22.43 14.33 -7.13
CA LYS A 21 -21.95 15.32 -6.15
C LYS A 21 -22.76 16.62 -6.19
N ASP A 22 -23.15 17.07 -7.38
CA ASP A 22 -23.99 18.26 -7.56
C ASP A 22 -25.40 18.05 -6.99
N PHE A 23 -25.97 16.86 -7.18
CA PHE A 23 -27.32 16.54 -6.70
C PHE A 23 -27.38 16.27 -5.18
N ALA A 24 -26.39 15.53 -4.66
CA ALA A 24 -26.36 15.08 -3.27
C ALA A 24 -24.94 15.23 -2.68
N PRO A 25 -24.53 16.46 -2.27
CA PRO A 25 -23.16 16.74 -1.85
C PRO A 25 -22.74 16.05 -0.55
N ASN A 26 -23.71 15.72 0.32
CA ASN A 26 -23.47 15.12 1.63
C ASN A 26 -23.37 13.58 1.60
N CYS A 27 -23.65 12.94 0.47
CA CYS A 27 -23.54 11.49 0.34
C CYS A 27 -22.08 11.09 0.09
N PRO A 28 -21.56 10.06 0.80
CA PRO A 28 -20.21 9.57 0.56
C PRO A 28 -20.13 8.94 -0.84
N LEU A 29 -19.13 9.36 -1.61
CA LEU A 29 -18.95 8.99 -3.00
C LEU A 29 -17.75 8.06 -3.16
N TYR A 30 -18.03 6.84 -3.64
CA TYR A 30 -17.04 5.82 -3.96
C TYR A 30 -16.92 5.70 -5.49
N VAL A 31 -15.71 5.85 -6.02
CA VAL A 31 -15.48 5.87 -7.47
C VAL A 31 -14.35 4.91 -7.84
N GLN A 32 -14.57 4.13 -8.90
CA GLN A 32 -13.53 3.34 -9.56
C GLN A 32 -13.17 4.01 -10.89
N ILE A 33 -11.87 4.17 -11.14
CA ILE A 33 -11.33 4.71 -12.40
C ILE A 33 -10.29 3.72 -12.94
N LEU A 34 -10.20 3.60 -14.26
CA LEU A 34 -9.28 2.68 -14.92
C LEU A 34 -7.89 3.31 -15.04
N LYS A 35 -7.77 4.46 -15.71
CA LYS A 35 -6.48 5.11 -15.99
C LYS A 35 -6.04 6.05 -14.87
N PRO A 36 -4.74 6.10 -14.54
CA PRO A 36 -4.22 6.99 -13.50
C PRO A 36 -4.39 8.48 -13.82
N GLU A 37 -4.33 8.85 -15.11
CA GLU A 37 -4.52 10.23 -15.57
C GLU A 37 -5.88 10.82 -15.18
N ASN A 38 -6.90 9.97 -15.17
CA ASN A 38 -8.28 10.37 -14.92
C ASN A 38 -8.61 10.51 -13.43
N LYS A 39 -7.74 9.95 -12.56
CA LYS A 39 -7.91 9.97 -11.09
C LYS A 39 -8.01 11.39 -10.53
N PHE A 40 -7.28 12.35 -11.11
CA PHE A 40 -7.30 13.74 -10.65
C PHE A 40 -8.70 14.37 -10.74
N HIS A 41 -9.49 14.02 -11.75
CA HIS A 41 -10.82 14.60 -11.98
C HIS A 41 -11.88 14.20 -10.95
N VAL A 42 -11.63 13.11 -10.20
CA VAL A 42 -12.53 12.61 -9.16
C VAL A 42 -11.90 12.67 -7.77
N LYS A 43 -10.83 13.45 -7.59
CA LYS A 43 -10.15 13.61 -6.29
C LYS A 43 -11.03 14.21 -5.19
N PHE A 44 -12.14 14.84 -5.55
CA PHE A 44 -13.14 15.34 -4.60
C PHE A 44 -14.04 14.25 -4.00
N ALA A 45 -14.04 13.04 -4.58
CA ALA A 45 -14.77 11.91 -4.05
C ALA A 45 -14.09 11.39 -2.77
N ASP A 46 -14.90 10.82 -1.87
CA ASP A 46 -14.45 10.36 -0.56
C ASP A 46 -13.48 9.18 -0.67
N HIS A 47 -13.75 8.26 -1.63
CA HIS A 47 -12.87 7.14 -1.92
C HIS A 47 -12.71 6.90 -3.42
N VAL A 48 -11.46 6.82 -3.89
CA VAL A 48 -11.14 6.57 -5.30
C VAL A 48 -10.22 5.37 -5.41
N VAL A 49 -10.62 4.37 -6.20
CA VAL A 49 -9.78 3.22 -6.54
C VAL A 49 -9.36 3.33 -8.01
N CYS A 50 -8.05 3.40 -8.25
CA CYS A 50 -7.49 3.37 -9.60
C CYS A 50 -6.98 1.97 -9.96
N GLU A 51 -7.57 1.36 -10.98
CA GLU A 51 -7.29 -0.02 -11.35
C GLU A 51 -5.86 -0.22 -11.89
N GLU A 52 -5.41 0.63 -12.82
CA GLU A 52 -4.07 0.49 -13.38
C GLU A 52 -2.97 0.74 -12.34
N GLU A 53 -3.12 1.73 -11.45
CA GLU A 53 -2.19 1.95 -10.34
C GLU A 53 -2.03 0.68 -9.49
N PHE A 54 -3.15 0.10 -9.07
CA PHE A 54 -3.17 -1.08 -8.22
C PHE A 54 -2.63 -2.32 -8.94
N LYS A 55 -3.06 -2.54 -10.19
CA LYS A 55 -2.60 -3.67 -11.03
C LYS A 55 -1.10 -3.66 -11.21
N TYR A 56 -0.52 -2.53 -11.64
CA TYR A 56 0.91 -2.44 -11.90
C TYR A 56 1.74 -2.45 -10.63
N ALA A 57 1.27 -1.85 -9.54
CA ALA A 57 1.94 -1.94 -8.25
C ALA A 57 1.99 -3.38 -7.72
N MET A 58 0.90 -4.14 -7.82
CA MET A 58 0.87 -5.56 -7.41
C MET A 58 1.83 -6.43 -8.23
N LEU A 59 1.85 -6.25 -9.55
CA LEU A 59 2.75 -6.99 -10.44
C LEU A 59 4.21 -6.66 -10.15
N ALA A 60 4.53 -5.39 -9.87
CA ALA A 60 5.87 -4.98 -9.49
C ALA A 60 6.29 -5.60 -8.16
N LEU A 61 5.42 -5.57 -7.13
CA LEU A 61 5.71 -6.17 -5.84
C LEU A 61 5.91 -7.69 -5.93
N ASN A 62 5.18 -8.38 -6.82
CA ASN A 62 5.41 -9.81 -7.10
C ASN A 62 6.83 -10.13 -7.61
N CYS A 63 7.51 -9.18 -8.27
CA CYS A 63 8.89 -9.35 -8.70
C CYS A 63 9.90 -9.28 -7.55
N VAL A 64 9.51 -8.72 -6.40
CA VAL A 64 10.35 -8.61 -5.21
C VAL A 64 9.98 -9.66 -4.18
N CYS A 65 8.69 -9.77 -3.85
CA CYS A 65 8.15 -10.71 -2.88
C CYS A 65 7.15 -11.63 -3.59
N PRO A 66 7.33 -12.96 -3.49
CA PRO A 66 6.48 -13.91 -4.20
C PRO A 66 5.02 -13.79 -3.75
N ALA A 67 4.10 -13.84 -4.71
CA ALA A 67 2.66 -13.91 -4.48
C ALA A 67 2.06 -12.79 -3.60
N THR A 68 2.66 -11.59 -3.61
CA THR A 68 2.12 -10.41 -2.90
C THR A 68 0.69 -10.09 -3.35
N SER A 69 0.41 -10.21 -4.64
CA SER A 69 -0.95 -10.09 -5.21
C SER A 69 -1.96 -11.02 -4.54
N THR A 70 -1.62 -12.29 -4.32
CA THR A 70 -2.47 -13.26 -3.63
C THR A 70 -2.70 -12.87 -2.17
N LEU A 71 -1.64 -12.45 -1.46
CA LEU A 71 -1.75 -12.01 -0.07
C LEU A 71 -2.76 -10.86 0.07
N VAL A 72 -2.60 -9.81 -0.74
CA VAL A 72 -3.49 -8.63 -0.69
C VAL A 72 -4.90 -9.01 -1.10
N THR A 73 -5.07 -9.86 -2.13
CA THR A 73 -6.39 -10.34 -2.58
C THR A 73 -7.12 -11.08 -1.46
N LEU A 74 -6.44 -11.97 -0.75
CA LEU A 74 -7.05 -12.69 0.38
C LEU A 74 -7.43 -11.75 1.52
N LEU A 75 -6.61 -10.75 1.83
CA LEU A 75 -6.90 -9.79 2.90
C LEU A 75 -8.09 -8.87 2.61
N VAL A 76 -8.36 -8.56 1.33
CA VAL A 76 -9.53 -7.75 0.93
C VAL A 76 -10.80 -8.59 0.77
N HIS A 77 -10.66 -9.91 0.57
CA HIS A 77 -11.78 -10.83 0.48
C HIS A 77 -12.21 -11.32 1.86
N THR A 78 -13.43 -10.92 2.27
CA THR A 78 -13.96 -11.34 3.57
C THR A 78 -14.38 -12.81 3.56
N SER A 79 -13.88 -13.58 4.51
CA SER A 79 -13.93 -15.04 4.55
C SER A 79 -13.94 -15.53 6.01
N ARG A 80 -14.58 -16.68 6.28
CA ARG A 80 -14.70 -17.22 7.65
C ARG A 80 -13.60 -18.22 8.02
N GLY A 81 -12.64 -18.48 7.13
CA GLY A 81 -11.60 -19.49 7.34
C GLY A 81 -12.13 -20.92 7.40
N GLN A 82 -13.25 -21.18 6.71
CA GLN A 82 -13.87 -22.51 6.60
C GLN A 82 -13.53 -23.20 5.28
N GLU A 83 -12.88 -22.48 4.38
CA GLU A 83 -12.39 -22.97 3.12
C GLU A 83 -11.38 -24.09 3.35
N GLY A 84 -11.41 -25.12 2.51
CA GLY A 84 -10.47 -26.24 2.62
C GLY A 84 -10.67 -27.18 3.81
N GLN A 85 -11.64 -26.99 4.71
CA GLN A 85 -11.84 -27.92 5.85
C GLN A 85 -12.13 -29.36 5.42
N MET A 86 -12.84 -29.53 4.29
CA MET A 86 -13.16 -30.84 3.72
C MET A 86 -12.03 -31.44 2.88
N SER A 87 -10.89 -30.74 2.73
CA SER A 87 -9.80 -31.25 1.90
C SER A 87 -9.07 -32.42 2.56
N PRO A 88 -8.63 -33.42 1.78
CA PRO A 88 -7.77 -34.48 2.30
C PRO A 88 -6.35 -33.98 2.57
N GLU A 89 -5.91 -32.94 1.86
CA GLU A 89 -4.54 -32.41 1.93
C GLU A 89 -4.37 -31.39 3.06
N GLN A 90 -3.29 -31.54 3.84
CA GLN A 90 -3.02 -30.71 5.01
C GLN A 90 -2.79 -29.23 4.67
N TRP A 91 -2.06 -28.95 3.58
CA TRP A 91 -1.76 -27.57 3.20
C TRP A 91 -3.02 -26.80 2.77
N GLN A 92 -3.98 -27.47 2.13
CA GLN A 92 -5.25 -26.87 1.71
C GLN A 92 -6.10 -26.47 2.92
N ARG A 93 -6.14 -27.29 3.98
CA ARG A 93 -6.83 -26.94 5.24
C ARG A 93 -6.20 -25.71 5.89
N THR A 94 -4.86 -25.69 5.98
CA THR A 94 -4.15 -24.56 6.58
C THR A 94 -4.33 -23.29 5.74
N TYR A 95 -4.20 -23.40 4.42
CA TYR A 95 -4.39 -22.29 3.50
C TYR A 95 -5.80 -21.71 3.59
N GLY A 96 -6.83 -22.55 3.52
CA GLY A 96 -8.22 -22.10 3.61
C GLY A 96 -8.62 -21.60 5.01
N ARG A 97 -7.97 -22.08 6.08
CA ARG A 97 -8.11 -21.45 7.41
C ARG A 97 -7.49 -20.05 7.43
N CYS A 98 -6.28 -19.90 6.90
CA CYS A 98 -5.56 -18.63 6.90
C CYS A 98 -6.09 -17.63 5.87
N SER A 99 -6.84 -18.05 4.86
CA SER A 99 -7.49 -17.14 3.91
C SER A 99 -8.59 -16.29 4.55
N GLY A 100 -9.15 -16.74 5.68
CA GLY A 100 -10.12 -15.96 6.44
C GLY A 100 -9.52 -14.84 7.30
N ASN A 101 -8.20 -14.58 7.19
CA ASN A 101 -7.61 -13.43 7.86
C ASN A 101 -8.03 -12.14 7.18
N GLU A 102 -8.51 -11.19 7.99
CA GLU A 102 -8.98 -9.89 7.54
C GLU A 102 -8.25 -8.77 8.32
N VAL A 103 -8.19 -7.58 7.74
CA VAL A 103 -7.65 -6.38 8.40
C VAL A 103 -8.76 -5.70 9.18
N TYR A 104 -8.53 -5.51 10.48
CA TYR A 104 -9.43 -4.77 11.37
C TYR A 104 -8.72 -3.57 11.99
N HIS A 105 -9.52 -2.68 12.57
CA HIS A 105 -9.03 -1.56 13.37
C HIS A 105 -9.79 -1.46 14.68
N ILE A 106 -9.11 -1.06 15.75
CA ILE A 106 -9.69 -0.81 17.07
C ILE A 106 -8.89 0.27 17.80
N ARG A 107 -9.53 1.07 18.65
CA ARG A 107 -8.80 1.98 19.54
C ARG A 107 -8.11 1.19 20.65
N LEU A 108 -6.90 1.58 21.01
CA LEU A 108 -6.07 0.86 21.97
C LEU A 108 -6.78 0.69 23.31
N MET A 109 -7.40 1.75 23.84
CA MET A 109 -8.13 1.72 25.11
C MET A 109 -9.35 0.80 25.13
N ASP A 110 -9.98 0.58 23.97
CA ASP A 110 -11.17 -0.27 23.84
C ASP A 110 -10.79 -1.75 23.63
N SER A 111 -9.51 -2.01 23.32
CA SER A 111 -9.01 -3.35 23.00
C SER A 111 -8.61 -4.12 24.25
N LYS A 112 -9.10 -5.36 24.34
CA LYS A 112 -8.62 -6.38 25.27
C LYS A 112 -7.29 -6.98 24.82
N PHE A 113 -7.03 -7.00 23.51
CA PHE A 113 -5.75 -7.45 22.96
C PHE A 113 -4.62 -6.48 23.27
N PHE A 114 -4.86 -5.17 23.10
CA PHE A 114 -3.80 -4.16 23.13
C PHE A 114 -3.84 -3.23 24.33
N GLY A 115 -4.93 -3.19 25.10
CA GLY A 115 -5.10 -2.25 26.22
C GLY A 115 -4.03 -2.38 27.32
N GLU A 116 -3.45 -3.58 27.51
CA GLU A 116 -2.35 -3.82 28.46
C GLU A 116 -1.02 -3.17 28.01
N TYR A 117 -0.92 -2.74 26.75
CA TYR A 117 0.29 -2.20 26.15
C TYR A 117 0.27 -0.68 25.95
N ASP A 118 -0.63 0.03 26.65
CA ASP A 118 -0.58 1.49 26.73
C ASP A 118 0.77 1.96 27.31
N GLY A 119 1.39 2.94 26.66
CA GLY A 119 2.73 3.43 27.00
C GLY A 119 3.88 2.47 26.66
N LYS A 120 3.65 1.39 25.91
CA LYS A 120 4.70 0.49 25.40
C LYS A 120 5.01 0.79 23.93
N SER A 121 6.15 0.27 23.46
CA SER A 121 6.52 0.39 22.04
C SER A 121 5.64 -0.50 21.16
N PHE A 122 5.43 -0.07 19.92
CA PHE A 122 4.72 -0.83 18.90
C PHE A 122 5.28 -2.26 18.73
N THR A 123 6.60 -2.37 18.67
CA THR A 123 7.30 -3.65 18.49
C THR A 123 7.06 -4.60 19.66
N TYR A 124 7.01 -4.08 20.88
CA TYR A 124 6.73 -4.86 22.08
C TYR A 124 5.29 -5.38 22.07
N ALA A 125 4.33 -4.49 21.79
CA ALA A 125 2.91 -4.85 21.72
C ALA A 125 2.66 -5.91 20.63
N SER A 126 3.24 -5.74 19.43
CA SER A 126 3.08 -6.67 18.31
C SER A 126 3.57 -8.10 18.66
N PHE A 127 4.76 -8.22 19.28
CA PHE A 127 5.29 -9.52 19.69
C PHE A 127 4.41 -10.21 20.73
N HIS A 128 4.00 -9.48 21.77
CA HIS A 128 3.22 -10.05 22.86
C HIS A 128 1.77 -10.37 22.45
N ALA A 129 1.15 -9.54 21.59
CA ALA A 129 -0.17 -9.81 21.04
C ALA A 129 -0.20 -11.07 20.17
N HIS A 130 0.81 -11.26 19.31
CA HIS A 130 0.91 -12.48 18.52
C HIS A 130 1.15 -13.71 19.39
N LYS A 131 2.01 -13.60 20.41
CA LYS A 131 2.30 -14.71 21.33
C LYS A 131 1.09 -15.11 22.21
N LYS A 132 0.31 -14.13 22.67
CA LYS A 132 -0.82 -14.34 23.59
C LYS A 132 -2.11 -14.70 22.84
N TYR A 133 -2.41 -14.01 21.74
CA TYR A 133 -3.68 -14.11 21.04
C TYR A 133 -3.59 -14.59 19.60
N GLY A 134 -2.37 -14.71 19.03
CA GLY A 134 -2.19 -15.01 17.61
C GLY A 134 -2.57 -13.86 16.68
N VAL A 135 -2.69 -12.64 17.21
CA VAL A 135 -3.09 -11.44 16.44
C VAL A 135 -1.85 -10.69 15.95
N CYS A 136 -1.84 -10.29 14.68
CA CYS A 136 -0.71 -9.58 14.06
C CYS A 136 -1.00 -8.09 13.92
N LEU A 137 -0.26 -7.23 14.62
CA LEU A 137 -0.39 -5.78 14.54
C LEU A 137 0.40 -5.26 13.32
N ILE A 138 -0.25 -4.49 12.44
CA ILE A 138 0.34 -4.01 11.18
C ILE A 138 0.62 -2.49 11.16
N GLY A 139 -0.08 -1.70 11.95
CA GLY A 139 0.10 -0.26 11.98
C GLY A 139 -0.71 0.46 13.05
N THR A 140 -0.44 1.74 13.21
CA THR A 140 -1.14 2.63 14.13
C THR A 140 -1.50 3.94 13.44
N LYS A 141 -2.59 4.56 13.89
CA LYS A 141 -2.99 5.91 13.53
C LYS A 141 -3.24 6.67 14.82
N ARG A 142 -2.56 7.81 14.97
CA ARG A 142 -2.81 8.73 16.09
C ARG A 142 -4.08 9.51 15.83
N GLU A 143 -4.76 9.93 16.90
CA GLU A 143 -5.96 10.76 16.79
C GLU A 143 -5.68 12.10 16.08
N ASP A 144 -4.55 12.72 16.42
CA ASP A 144 -4.13 14.02 15.85
C ASP A 144 -3.67 13.93 14.39
N ASN A 145 -3.20 12.75 13.95
CA ASN A 145 -2.65 12.55 12.61
C ASN A 145 -3.61 11.78 11.71
N LYS A 146 -3.89 12.34 10.53
CA LYS A 146 -4.73 11.66 9.54
C LYS A 146 -4.05 10.45 8.89
N SER A 147 -2.72 10.41 8.87
CA SER A 147 -1.94 9.35 8.21
C SER A 147 -1.84 8.07 9.04
N ILE A 148 -2.04 6.93 8.39
CA ILE A 148 -1.78 5.61 8.95
C ILE A 148 -0.27 5.32 8.85
N LEU A 149 0.34 4.90 9.96
CA LEU A 149 1.74 4.49 10.01
C LEU A 149 1.81 2.97 9.97
N LEU A 150 2.45 2.42 8.93
CA LEU A 150 2.69 0.99 8.81
C LEU A 150 4.00 0.60 9.49
N ASN A 151 3.95 -0.42 10.34
CA ASN A 151 5.07 -0.94 11.13
C ASN A 151 6.00 0.13 11.73
N PRO A 152 5.51 1.00 12.63
CA PRO A 152 6.36 1.96 13.32
C PRO A 152 7.53 1.28 14.07
N GLY A 153 8.70 1.91 14.03
CA GLY A 153 9.88 1.42 14.75
C GLY A 153 9.75 1.48 16.28
N PRO A 154 10.75 1.00 17.04
CA PRO A 154 10.70 0.93 18.51
C PRO A 154 10.60 2.30 19.20
N ARG A 155 10.91 3.39 18.49
CA ARG A 155 10.74 4.77 18.95
C ARG A 155 9.27 5.18 19.08
N HIS A 156 8.36 4.49 18.38
CA HIS A 156 6.93 4.78 18.45
C HIS A 156 6.32 4.13 19.68
N ILE A 157 5.86 4.97 20.60
CA ILE A 157 5.11 4.58 21.80
C ILE A 157 3.62 4.71 21.51
N MET A 158 2.87 3.67 21.84
CA MET A 158 1.43 3.59 21.64
C MET A 158 0.70 4.32 22.77
N SER A 159 -0.39 5.00 22.42
CA SER A 159 -1.27 5.74 23.32
C SER A 159 -2.67 5.10 23.37
N ALA A 160 -3.36 5.23 24.50
CA ALA A 160 -4.76 4.85 24.71
C ALA A 160 -5.71 5.31 23.58
N THR A 161 -5.49 6.50 23.01
CA THR A 161 -6.33 7.08 21.95
C THR A 161 -5.96 6.60 20.53
N ASP A 162 -4.84 5.90 20.37
CA ASP A 162 -4.38 5.45 19.06
C ASP A 162 -5.28 4.35 18.49
N THR A 163 -5.54 4.42 17.20
CA THR A 163 -6.20 3.35 16.44
C THR A 163 -5.16 2.34 15.96
N CYS A 164 -5.29 1.10 16.40
CA CYS A 164 -4.45 -0.02 16.04
C CYS A 164 -5.06 -0.78 14.86
N TYR A 165 -4.27 -1.01 13.81
CA TYR A 165 -4.66 -1.85 12.68
C TYR A 165 -4.00 -3.22 12.83
N TYR A 166 -4.79 -4.29 12.76
CA TYR A 166 -4.31 -5.64 13.00
C TYR A 166 -4.98 -6.65 12.06
N ILE A 167 -4.34 -7.80 11.89
CA ILE A 167 -4.82 -8.92 11.10
C ILE A 167 -5.26 -10.03 12.04
N ASN A 168 -6.48 -10.53 11.86
CA ASN A 168 -7.00 -11.71 12.54
C ASN A 168 -8.12 -12.37 11.71
N ILE A 169 -8.49 -13.61 12.03
CA ILE A 169 -9.63 -14.29 11.37
C ILE A 169 -10.98 -13.69 11.79
N THR A 170 -11.07 -13.19 13.01
CA THR A 170 -12.32 -12.60 13.53
C THR A 170 -12.07 -11.26 14.19
N LYS A 171 -13.01 -10.34 14.01
CA LYS A 171 -13.01 -9.04 14.70
C LYS A 171 -13.02 -9.26 16.22
N GLU A 172 -12.28 -8.44 16.96
CA GLU A 172 -12.13 -8.56 18.41
C GLU A 172 -13.47 -8.51 19.16
N GLU A 173 -14.38 -7.64 18.73
CA GLU A 173 -15.72 -7.52 19.32
C GLU A 173 -16.53 -8.84 19.24
N ASN A 174 -16.27 -9.64 18.19
CA ASN A 174 -16.92 -10.93 17.96
C ASN A 174 -16.17 -12.10 18.63
N SER A 175 -14.92 -11.89 19.05
CA SER A 175 -14.05 -12.92 19.61
C SER A 175 -14.27 -13.16 21.11
N ALA A 176 -15.35 -12.62 21.69
CA ALA A 176 -15.76 -12.86 23.09
C ALA A 176 -15.83 -14.36 23.48
N PHE A 177 -15.89 -15.27 22.50
CA PHE A 177 -15.78 -16.71 22.70
C PHE A 177 -14.34 -17.19 23.05
N ILE A 178 -13.30 -16.61 22.43
CA ILE A 178 -11.89 -16.96 22.67
C ILE A 178 -11.54 -16.71 24.13
N PHE A 179 -11.89 -15.53 24.64
CA PHE A 179 -11.65 -15.15 26.05
C PHE A 179 -12.40 -16.05 27.05
N LYS A 180 -13.62 -16.50 26.73
CA LYS A 180 -14.39 -17.41 27.61
C LYS A 180 -13.79 -18.82 27.68
N GLN A 181 -13.09 -19.26 26.64
CA GLN A 181 -12.47 -20.58 26.62
C GLN A 181 -11.14 -20.59 27.39
N GLU A 182 -10.37 -19.50 27.32
CA GLU A 182 -9.15 -19.30 28.12
C GLU A 182 -9.43 -19.07 29.62
N GLU A 183 -10.48 -18.31 29.99
CA GLU A 183 -10.88 -18.15 31.40
C GLU A 183 -11.36 -19.47 32.04
N LYS A 184 -11.94 -20.37 31.23
CA LYS A 184 -12.32 -21.72 31.71
C LYS A 184 -11.10 -22.62 31.89
N HIS A 185 -10.06 -22.47 31.08
CA HIS A 185 -8.81 -23.21 31.24
C HIS A 185 -7.94 -22.67 32.39
N SER A 186 -7.95 -21.37 32.66
CA SER A 186 -7.15 -20.76 33.73
C SER A 186 -7.74 -20.95 35.14
N LYS A 187 -9.06 -21.11 35.27
CA LYS A 187 -9.73 -21.38 36.56
C LYS A 187 -9.69 -22.84 37.02
N GLY A 188 -9.02 -23.73 36.29
CA GLY A 188 -9.06 -25.19 36.52
C GLY A 188 -7.84 -25.83 37.18
N LEU A 189 -6.72 -25.13 37.41
CA LEU A 189 -5.47 -25.79 37.87
C LEU A 189 -4.83 -25.07 39.05
N SER A 190 -5.19 -25.51 40.26
CA SER A 190 -4.43 -25.30 41.48
C SER A 190 -3.24 -26.28 41.55
N ALA A 191 -2.03 -25.72 41.67
CA ALA A 191 -0.73 -26.30 42.05
C ALA A 191 -0.57 -27.83 42.17
N THR A 192 0.30 -28.43 41.33
CA THR A 192 1.48 -29.26 41.69
C THR A 192 2.13 -29.86 40.44
N GLY A 193 3.47 -29.97 40.41
CA GLY A 193 4.17 -30.91 39.52
C GLY A 193 5.06 -30.31 38.43
N VAL A 194 6.35 -30.29 38.73
CA VAL A 194 7.48 -30.08 37.81
C VAL A 194 7.49 -31.16 36.74
N TYR A 195 7.30 -30.83 35.45
CA TYR A 195 7.91 -31.55 34.31
C TYR A 195 8.12 -30.58 33.14
N ASP A 196 9.39 -30.46 32.77
CA ASP A 196 9.98 -29.65 31.73
C ASP A 196 9.69 -30.27 30.34
N ALA A 197 9.24 -29.47 29.38
CA ALA A 197 9.17 -29.88 27.97
C ALA A 197 9.46 -28.67 27.06
N PRO A 198 10.53 -28.70 26.25
CA PRO A 198 10.98 -27.53 25.51
C PRO A 198 10.26 -27.45 24.16
N SER A 199 9.33 -26.51 24.00
CA SER A 199 8.87 -26.09 22.67
C SER A 199 9.88 -25.10 22.06
N ARG A 200 11.07 -25.62 21.71
CA ARG A 200 12.01 -24.93 20.83
C ARG A 200 11.47 -25.01 19.40
N LEU A 201 10.81 -23.94 18.95
CA LEU A 201 10.78 -23.65 17.52
C LEU A 201 12.20 -23.24 17.09
N PRO A 202 12.73 -23.75 15.96
CA PRO A 202 14.05 -23.36 15.48
C PRO A 202 14.04 -21.88 15.13
N VAL A 203 14.86 -21.12 15.86
CA VAL A 203 15.19 -19.73 15.57
C VAL A 203 16.12 -19.72 14.37
N GLN A 204 15.56 -19.59 13.16
CA GLN A 204 16.34 -19.24 11.97
C GLN A 204 15.49 -18.34 11.06
N ASN A 205 16.04 -17.15 10.82
CA ASN A 205 15.66 -16.10 9.87
C ASN A 205 14.41 -15.27 10.17
N ILE A 206 14.54 -14.32 11.10
CA ILE A 206 13.78 -13.07 11.07
C ILE A 206 14.76 -11.96 10.68
N ILE A 207 14.95 -11.78 9.38
CA ILE A 207 15.41 -10.50 8.83
C ILE A 207 14.15 -9.84 8.27
N ALA A 208 13.50 -9.04 9.10
CA ALA A 208 12.46 -8.11 8.64
C ALA A 208 13.15 -6.87 8.06
N SER A 209 13.75 -7.04 6.88
CA SER A 209 13.93 -5.93 5.96
C SER A 209 12.59 -5.77 5.23
N MET A 210 11.99 -4.58 5.23
CA MET A 210 11.21 -4.01 4.13
C MET A 210 10.64 -2.65 4.52
N GLY A 211 10.91 -1.67 3.66
CA GLY A 211 10.57 -0.26 3.82
C GLY A 211 9.09 0.06 3.71
N THR A 212 8.77 1.21 4.29
CA THR A 212 7.48 1.87 4.37
C THR A 212 6.87 2.13 2.98
N VAL A 213 5.65 1.65 2.77
CA VAL A 213 4.74 2.17 1.73
C VAL A 213 3.54 2.78 2.44
N ALA A 214 3.46 4.11 2.44
CA ALA A 214 2.28 4.81 2.93
C ALA A 214 1.17 4.70 1.85
N ILE A 215 0.05 4.07 2.19
CA ILE A 215 -1.19 4.18 1.42
C ILE A 215 -2.04 5.23 2.14
N ASP A 216 -2.20 6.39 1.49
CA ASP A 216 -3.05 7.47 1.97
C ASP A 216 -4.51 7.12 1.66
N LEU A 217 -5.25 6.69 2.68
CA LEU A 217 -6.69 6.42 2.59
C LEU A 217 -7.42 7.56 3.29
N GLN A 218 -7.95 8.49 2.49
CA GLN A 218 -8.86 9.52 2.98
C GLN A 218 -10.18 8.85 3.36
N ASN A 219 -10.76 9.24 4.49
CA ASN A 219 -12.09 8.82 4.92
C ASN A 219 -12.80 10.03 5.58
N PRO A 220 -14.09 10.29 5.29
CA PRO A 220 -14.84 11.40 5.87
C PRO A 220 -15.47 11.01 7.21
N ASP A 221 -15.80 12.01 8.02
CA ASP A 221 -16.51 11.88 9.29
C ASP A 221 -17.95 11.36 9.11
N PRO A 222 -18.52 10.63 10.09
CA PRO A 222 -19.90 10.18 10.03
C PRO A 222 -20.89 11.35 10.29
N PRO A 223 -22.05 11.41 9.58
CA PRO A 223 -23.04 12.45 9.84
C PRO A 223 -23.84 12.15 11.12
N ALA A 224 -24.06 13.20 11.92
CA ALA A 224 -24.91 13.17 13.10
C ALA A 224 -26.40 13.04 12.74
N ASP A 225 -27.12 12.29 13.58
CA ASP A 225 -28.57 12.06 13.52
C ASP A 225 -29.37 13.36 13.36
N SER A 226 -30.10 13.50 12.25
CA SER A 226 -31.27 14.38 12.20
C SER A 226 -32.40 13.71 11.43
N SER A 227 -33.44 13.39 12.19
CA SER A 227 -34.71 12.86 11.73
C SER A 227 -35.56 13.96 11.12
N LYS A 228 -35.99 13.77 9.86
CA LYS A 228 -37.33 14.06 9.29
C LYS A 228 -37.25 14.19 7.76
N LEU A 229 -37.79 13.20 7.06
CA LEU A 229 -38.08 13.26 5.62
C LEU A 229 -39.34 14.10 5.39
N ALA A 230 -39.24 15.16 4.59
CA ALA A 230 -40.38 15.84 4.00
C ALA A 230 -40.09 16.14 2.52
N LEU A 231 -41.03 15.79 1.65
CA LEU A 231 -40.99 16.05 0.20
C LEU A 231 -41.15 17.55 -0.08
N PRO A 232 -40.40 18.15 -1.03
CA PRO A 232 -40.70 19.50 -1.49
C PRO A 232 -41.83 19.48 -2.53
N THR A 233 -42.78 20.40 -2.36
CA THR A 233 -43.94 20.65 -3.23
C THR A 233 -43.54 21.37 -4.52
N GLU A 234 -44.19 20.99 -5.64
CA GLU A 234 -44.11 21.71 -6.92
C GLU A 234 -44.76 23.10 -6.85
N ASN A 235 -44.04 24.12 -7.32
CA ASN A 235 -44.45 25.11 -8.34
C ASN A 235 -43.76 26.47 -8.15
N GLY A 236 -43.31 27.08 -9.26
CA GLY A 236 -43.25 28.54 -9.39
C GLY A 236 -41.99 29.16 -9.97
N ALA A 237 -41.99 29.31 -11.30
CA ALA A 237 -41.49 30.46 -12.08
C ALA A 237 -40.14 31.15 -11.74
N GLY A 238 -39.18 30.98 -12.66
CA GLY A 238 -38.41 32.11 -13.21
C GLY A 238 -37.18 32.59 -12.43
N SER A 239 -36.00 32.08 -12.79
CA SER A 239 -34.79 32.89 -13.08
C SER A 239 -33.63 31.96 -13.46
N ARG A 240 -33.03 32.16 -14.65
CA ARG A 240 -31.82 31.47 -15.09
C ARG A 240 -30.65 31.90 -14.20
N ARG A 241 -30.18 31.02 -13.30
CA ARG A 241 -28.89 31.22 -12.60
C ARG A 241 -27.73 30.88 -13.55
N PRO A 242 -26.66 31.70 -13.61
CA PRO A 242 -25.47 31.36 -14.40
C PRO A 242 -24.77 30.14 -13.80
N SER A 243 -24.49 29.15 -14.64
CA SER A 243 -23.57 28.05 -14.39
C SER A 243 -22.13 28.59 -14.44
N ILE A 244 -21.25 28.07 -13.58
CA ILE A 244 -19.82 28.41 -13.38
C ILE A 244 -19.59 29.41 -12.23
N ALA A 245 -19.15 28.87 -11.09
CA ALA A 245 -18.48 29.64 -10.04
C ALA A 245 -17.04 29.96 -10.48
N PRO A 246 -16.49 31.14 -10.13
CA PRO A 246 -15.15 31.55 -10.53
C PRO A 246 -14.08 30.62 -9.94
N VAL A 247 -13.15 30.20 -10.79
CA VAL A 247 -11.94 29.46 -10.43
C VAL A 247 -11.15 30.31 -9.44
N LEU A 248 -10.99 29.82 -8.21
CA LEU A 248 -10.10 30.44 -7.22
C LEU A 248 -8.67 30.38 -7.75
N GLU A 249 -8.07 31.56 -7.89
CA GLU A 249 -6.69 31.72 -8.31
C GLU A 249 -5.72 31.06 -7.32
N ILE A 250 -4.69 30.47 -7.92
CA ILE A 250 -3.60 29.72 -7.30
C ILE A 250 -2.82 30.66 -6.38
N ALA A 251 -2.82 30.35 -5.09
CA ALA A 251 -1.87 30.94 -4.16
C ALA A 251 -0.53 30.19 -4.23
N ASP A 252 0.53 30.98 -4.29
CA ASP A 252 1.92 30.67 -4.58
C ASP A 252 2.54 29.44 -3.90
N SER A 253 3.42 28.83 -4.69
CA SER A 253 4.28 27.68 -4.36
C SER A 253 5.46 28.07 -3.46
N SER A 254 5.21 28.47 -2.21
CA SER A 254 6.30 28.82 -1.28
C SER A 254 6.11 28.39 0.19
N ALA A 255 5.26 27.40 0.47
CA ALA A 255 5.14 26.81 1.81
C ALA A 255 5.56 25.33 1.85
N ILE A 256 6.70 24.99 1.21
CA ILE A 256 7.42 23.76 1.53
C ILE A 256 8.37 24.10 2.66
N LEU A 257 7.91 23.93 3.90
CA LEU A 257 8.82 23.86 5.04
C LEU A 257 9.76 22.66 4.81
N PRO A 258 11.09 22.81 4.95
CA PRO A 258 11.99 21.67 4.91
C PRO A 258 11.70 20.82 6.14
N CYS A 259 11.02 19.71 5.97
CA CYS A 259 11.00 18.67 6.99
C CYS A 259 12.38 18.01 6.94
N ASP A 260 13.23 18.32 7.92
CA ASP A 260 14.52 17.68 8.20
C ASP A 260 14.32 16.18 8.49
N LEU A 261 14.04 15.39 7.44
CA LEU A 261 14.04 13.94 7.45
C LEU A 261 15.41 13.36 7.05
N LEU A 262 16.47 14.16 7.15
CA LEU A 262 17.85 13.70 6.98
C LEU A 262 18.44 13.29 8.33
N SER A 263 17.84 12.31 9.00
CA SER A 263 18.45 11.58 10.12
C SER A 263 17.66 10.30 10.40
N ASP A 264 17.71 9.36 9.46
CA ASP A 264 17.48 7.95 9.80
C ASP A 264 18.84 7.24 9.79
N PRO A 265 19.38 6.85 10.96
CA PRO A 265 20.63 6.13 11.05
C PRO A 265 20.35 4.66 10.71
N SER A 266 20.22 4.35 9.43
CA SER A 266 20.51 2.98 8.98
C SER A 266 22.03 2.88 8.86
N GLU A 267 22.68 2.56 9.97
CA GLU A 267 24.05 2.07 9.96
C GLU A 267 24.07 0.74 9.20
N ASP A 268 24.41 0.78 7.92
CA ASP A 268 24.90 -0.39 7.18
C ASP A 268 25.93 0.03 6.10
N GLU A 269 26.65 1.11 6.37
CA GLU A 269 27.88 1.50 5.66
C GLU A 269 29.07 1.18 6.58
N THR A 270 29.30 -0.10 6.88
CA THR A 270 30.59 -0.58 7.37
C THR A 270 31.33 -1.28 6.24
N ASN A 271 32.35 -0.58 5.74
CA ASN A 271 33.33 -0.97 4.74
C ASN A 271 33.92 -2.39 4.91
N GLN A 272 34.11 -3.12 3.81
CA GLN A 272 35.46 -3.38 3.24
C GLN A 272 35.41 -4.26 1.97
N SER A 273 36.18 -3.81 0.97
CA SER A 273 36.84 -4.53 -0.13
C SER A 273 36.03 -5.54 -0.96
N ASP A 274 35.71 -5.16 -2.20
CA ASP A 274 36.33 -5.81 -3.35
C ASP A 274 36.46 -4.81 -4.50
N GLU A 275 37.70 -4.58 -4.90
CA GLU A 275 38.08 -3.98 -6.17
C GLU A 275 37.58 -4.85 -7.32
N GLU A 276 36.65 -4.34 -8.13
CA GLU A 276 36.54 -4.76 -9.53
C GLU A 276 35.82 -3.68 -10.35
N GLY A 277 36.60 -2.72 -10.86
CA GLY A 277 36.69 -2.44 -12.30
C GLY A 277 35.42 -2.25 -13.12
N ALA A 278 34.36 -1.65 -12.59
CA ALA A 278 33.30 -1.06 -13.41
C ALA A 278 32.89 0.28 -12.81
N THR A 279 32.90 1.32 -13.64
CA THR A 279 32.27 2.61 -13.34
C THR A 279 30.80 2.38 -13.01
N ALA A 280 30.50 2.06 -11.75
CA ALA A 280 29.15 1.94 -11.26
C ALA A 280 28.53 3.32 -11.46
N LEU A 281 27.65 3.43 -12.47
CA LEU A 281 26.86 4.64 -12.75
C LEU A 281 26.37 5.20 -11.42
N GLU A 282 26.89 6.35 -11.05
CA GLU A 282 26.68 6.95 -9.74
C GLU A 282 25.20 7.31 -9.63
N CYS A 283 24.43 6.47 -8.95
CA CYS A 283 23.01 6.72 -8.74
C CYS A 283 22.85 7.74 -7.61
N ILE A 284 21.95 8.70 -7.80
CA ILE A 284 21.56 9.68 -6.80
C ILE A 284 20.16 9.35 -6.28
N LYS A 285 19.88 9.62 -5.00
CA LYS A 285 18.53 9.47 -4.45
C LYS A 285 17.77 10.77 -4.74
N GLY A 286 16.59 10.68 -5.35
CA GLY A 286 15.79 11.85 -5.67
C GLY A 286 14.40 11.50 -6.17
N TYR A 287 13.54 12.51 -6.30
CA TYR A 287 12.22 12.35 -6.91
C TYR A 287 12.35 12.41 -8.44
N PRO A 288 11.74 11.47 -9.19
CA PRO A 288 11.73 11.54 -10.64
C PRO A 288 11.22 12.92 -11.10
N PRO A 289 11.96 13.66 -11.94
CA PRO A 289 11.63 15.04 -12.28
C PRO A 289 10.35 15.17 -13.13
N ASN A 290 10.01 14.11 -13.87
CA ASN A 290 8.84 14.07 -14.73
C ASN A 290 7.83 13.05 -14.20
N SER A 291 6.69 13.53 -13.73
CA SER A 291 5.52 12.68 -13.47
C SER A 291 4.67 12.57 -14.75
N PRO A 292 4.29 11.36 -15.18
CA PRO A 292 3.55 11.16 -16.42
C PRO A 292 2.08 11.62 -16.35
N TYR A 293 1.53 11.75 -15.15
CA TYR A 293 0.15 12.17 -14.91
C TYR A 293 0.02 13.00 -13.62
N ILE A 294 -1.05 13.78 -13.53
CA ILE A 294 -1.36 14.61 -12.36
C ILE A 294 -1.90 13.73 -11.23
N GLY A 295 -1.41 13.94 -10.00
CA GLY A 295 -1.84 13.15 -8.85
C GLY A 295 -1.03 11.88 -8.58
N SER A 296 0.10 11.70 -9.28
CA SER A 296 1.08 10.67 -8.96
C SER A 296 1.70 10.90 -7.58
N SER A 297 1.82 9.86 -6.76
CA SER A 297 2.48 9.95 -5.46
C SER A 297 4.01 10.03 -5.62
N PRO A 298 4.67 11.13 -5.19
CA PRO A 298 6.11 11.26 -5.32
C PRO A 298 6.81 10.24 -4.41
N THR A 299 7.65 9.39 -5.01
CA THR A 299 8.46 8.42 -4.29
C THR A 299 9.94 8.70 -4.57
N LEU A 300 10.76 8.69 -3.51
CA LEU A 300 12.22 8.77 -3.67
C LEU A 300 12.71 7.51 -4.37
N CYS A 301 13.43 7.69 -5.48
CA CYS A 301 13.98 6.60 -6.29
C CYS A 301 15.50 6.76 -6.45
N HIS A 302 16.15 5.67 -6.86
CA HIS A 302 17.52 5.72 -7.37
C HIS A 302 17.50 6.23 -8.81
N LEU A 303 17.94 7.46 -9.01
CA LEU A 303 17.99 8.15 -10.30
C LEU A 303 19.41 8.16 -10.86
N LEU A 304 19.52 8.23 -12.19
CA LEU A 304 20.79 8.49 -12.84
C LEU A 304 21.18 9.96 -12.65
N GLN A 305 22.47 10.22 -12.39
CA GLN A 305 22.99 11.58 -12.28
C GLN A 305 22.79 12.39 -13.57
N GLN A 306 22.93 11.75 -14.73
CA GLN A 306 22.66 12.34 -16.04
C GLN A 306 21.47 11.65 -16.70
N LYS A 307 20.61 12.45 -17.34
CA LYS A 307 19.46 11.95 -18.08
C LYS A 307 19.92 11.10 -19.26
N ALA A 308 19.52 9.82 -19.26
CA ALA A 308 19.80 8.93 -20.38
C ALA A 308 19.08 9.40 -21.65
N PRO A 309 19.75 9.42 -22.82
CA PRO A 309 19.11 9.77 -24.08
C PRO A 309 18.18 8.64 -24.54
N PHE A 310 17.11 8.98 -25.27
CA PHE A 310 16.10 8.01 -25.74
C PHE A 310 16.68 6.85 -26.55
N CYS A 311 17.73 7.10 -27.33
CA CYS A 311 18.41 6.05 -28.09
C CYS A 311 19.02 4.93 -27.23
N CYS A 312 19.43 5.22 -25.98
CA CYS A 312 20.00 4.21 -25.07
C CYS A 312 18.96 3.37 -24.34
N LEU A 313 17.67 3.76 -24.40
CA LEU A 313 16.58 3.00 -23.80
C LEU A 313 16.13 1.84 -24.70
N ARG A 314 16.40 1.91 -26.00
CA ARG A 314 16.08 0.87 -26.97
C ARG A 314 17.20 -0.16 -27.03
N LEU A 315 16.86 -1.44 -26.89
CA LEU A 315 17.82 -2.54 -26.94
C LEU A 315 18.02 -3.06 -28.38
N ASP A 316 16.95 -3.10 -29.18
CA ASP A 316 16.93 -3.66 -30.54
C ASP A 316 17.93 -3.02 -31.53
N LYS A 317 18.39 -1.78 -31.28
CA LYS A 317 19.35 -1.10 -32.16
C LYS A 317 20.45 -0.48 -31.35
N GLY A 318 21.70 -0.83 -31.67
CA GLY A 318 22.86 -0.13 -31.17
C GLY A 318 22.82 1.36 -31.50
N CYS A 319 23.30 2.19 -30.60
CA CYS A 319 23.43 3.63 -30.78
C CYS A 319 24.90 4.07 -30.64
N ARG A 320 25.18 5.36 -30.87
CA ARG A 320 26.54 5.90 -30.74
C ARG A 320 27.11 5.82 -29.31
N HIS A 321 26.25 5.68 -28.31
CA HIS A 321 26.66 5.56 -26.91
C HIS A 321 26.95 4.11 -26.49
N ASN A 322 26.19 3.15 -27.03
CA ASN A 322 26.34 1.72 -26.76
C ASN A 322 25.97 0.93 -28.01
N SER A 323 26.88 0.11 -28.52
CA SER A 323 26.71 -0.71 -29.73
C SER A 323 26.16 -2.11 -29.45
N PHE A 324 25.49 -2.31 -28.30
CA PHE A 324 24.91 -3.59 -27.92
C PHE A 324 23.51 -3.74 -28.51
N GLU A 325 23.28 -4.82 -29.27
CA GLU A 325 21.99 -5.14 -29.90
C GLU A 325 21.17 -6.15 -29.09
N ASP A 326 21.84 -6.95 -28.25
CA ASP A 326 21.18 -7.93 -27.39
C ASP A 326 21.25 -7.52 -25.93
N ALA A 327 20.15 -7.75 -25.19
CA ALA A 327 20.11 -7.58 -23.73
C ALA A 327 21.21 -8.39 -23.01
N LYS A 328 21.65 -9.51 -23.59
CA LYS A 328 22.74 -10.34 -23.05
C LYS A 328 24.10 -9.63 -23.12
N ALA A 329 24.34 -8.83 -24.15
CA ALA A 329 25.61 -8.11 -24.35
C ALA A 329 25.84 -7.03 -23.29
N TYR A 330 24.77 -6.54 -22.64
CA TYR A 330 24.86 -5.60 -21.51
C TYR A 330 25.44 -6.22 -20.23
N GLY A 331 25.56 -7.56 -20.14
CA GLY A 331 26.22 -8.22 -19.00
C GLY A 331 25.56 -7.92 -17.65
N PHE A 332 24.22 -7.87 -17.62
CA PHE A 332 23.49 -7.57 -16.39
C PHE A 332 23.84 -8.53 -15.25
N LYS A 333 24.23 -7.99 -14.08
CA LYS A 333 24.63 -8.77 -12.90
C LYS A 333 23.44 -9.54 -12.28
N ASN A 334 22.29 -8.87 -12.16
CA ASN A 334 21.09 -9.42 -11.53
C ASN A 334 20.11 -9.99 -12.57
N LYS A 335 19.20 -10.85 -12.11
CA LYS A 335 18.14 -11.43 -12.96
C LYS A 335 17.28 -10.34 -13.59
N LEU A 336 16.99 -10.48 -14.88
CA LEU A 336 16.15 -9.53 -15.61
C LEU A 336 14.67 -9.75 -15.28
N ILE A 337 13.93 -8.66 -15.18
CA ILE A 337 12.47 -8.62 -15.17
C ILE A 337 12.03 -8.19 -16.57
N ILE A 338 11.18 -8.99 -17.23
CA ILE A 338 10.62 -8.67 -18.53
C ILE A 338 9.12 -8.42 -18.36
N VAL A 339 8.64 -7.27 -18.84
CA VAL A 339 7.23 -6.90 -18.83
C VAL A 339 6.74 -6.80 -20.26
N SER A 340 5.69 -7.52 -20.60
CA SER A 340 5.02 -7.42 -21.90
C SER A 340 3.74 -6.60 -21.76
N ALA A 341 3.56 -5.62 -22.64
CA ALA A 341 2.37 -4.77 -22.69
C ALA A 341 2.10 -4.30 -24.13
N GLU A 342 0.85 -3.99 -24.45
CA GLU A 342 0.46 -3.53 -25.80
C GLU A 342 1.03 -2.14 -26.13
N THR A 343 1.05 -1.22 -25.15
CA THR A 343 1.53 0.17 -25.29
C THR A 343 2.25 0.63 -24.03
N ALA A 344 3.14 1.62 -24.17
CA ALA A 344 3.80 2.28 -23.04
C ALA A 344 2.85 3.27 -22.32
N GLY A 345 1.83 2.74 -21.63
CA GLY A 345 0.87 3.57 -20.87
C GLY A 345 1.44 4.12 -19.57
N ASN A 346 0.81 5.18 -19.06
CA ASN A 346 1.17 5.82 -17.79
C ASN A 346 1.10 4.88 -16.58
N GLY A 347 0.30 3.81 -16.65
CA GLY A 347 0.29 2.75 -15.62
C GLY A 347 1.64 2.05 -15.43
N LEU A 348 2.47 1.90 -16.48
CA LEU A 348 3.80 1.28 -16.37
C LEU A 348 4.77 2.09 -15.51
N TYR A 349 4.57 3.40 -15.38
CA TYR A 349 5.32 4.20 -14.42
C TYR A 349 5.13 3.67 -12.99
N ASN A 350 3.89 3.32 -12.62
CA ASN A 350 3.55 2.75 -11.32
C ASN A 350 4.09 1.33 -11.12
N PHE A 351 4.48 0.63 -12.20
CA PHE A 351 5.22 -0.62 -12.11
C PHE A 351 6.70 -0.37 -11.74
N ILE A 352 7.32 0.64 -12.35
CA ILE A 352 8.76 0.89 -12.21
C ILE A 352 9.11 1.53 -10.85
N VAL A 353 8.30 2.49 -10.38
CA VAL A 353 8.54 3.25 -9.15
C VAL A 353 8.84 2.36 -7.93
N PRO A 354 7.99 1.39 -7.54
CA PRO A 354 8.25 0.54 -6.36
C PRO A 354 9.48 -0.37 -6.51
N LEU A 355 9.90 -0.68 -7.75
CA LEU A 355 11.11 -1.46 -8.05
C LEU A 355 12.40 -0.63 -7.97
N ARG A 356 12.29 0.70 -8.04
CA ARG A 356 13.42 1.65 -8.02
C ARG A 356 13.45 2.52 -6.76
N ALA A 357 12.57 2.27 -5.80
CA ALA A 357 12.44 3.07 -4.59
C ALA A 357 13.71 3.06 -3.71
N TYR A 358 13.91 4.14 -2.94
CA TYR A 358 15.12 4.38 -2.15
C TYR A 358 15.37 3.32 -1.06
N TYR A 359 14.30 2.72 -0.53
CA TYR A 359 14.37 1.67 0.49
C TYR A 359 14.83 0.32 -0.08
N ARG A 360 15.01 0.20 -1.40
CA ARG A 360 15.63 -0.97 -2.04
C ARG A 360 17.15 -0.80 -2.05
N PRO A 361 17.92 -1.80 -1.59
CA PRO A 361 19.37 -1.74 -1.67
C PRO A 361 19.83 -1.79 -3.13
N ARG A 362 20.84 -0.99 -3.48
CA ARG A 362 21.31 -0.84 -4.86
C ARG A 362 21.81 -2.14 -5.49
N LYS A 363 22.39 -3.01 -4.68
CA LYS A 363 22.92 -4.31 -5.10
C LYS A 363 21.82 -5.29 -5.55
N GLU A 364 20.59 -5.13 -5.06
CA GLU A 364 19.45 -6.00 -5.39
C GLU A 364 18.57 -5.44 -6.52
N LEU A 365 18.98 -4.34 -7.16
CA LEU A 365 18.21 -3.75 -8.24
C LEU A 365 18.25 -4.65 -9.48
N ASN A 366 17.09 -5.17 -9.87
CA ASN A 366 16.93 -5.99 -11.07
C ASN A 366 16.78 -5.09 -12.31
N PRO A 367 17.45 -5.38 -13.44
CA PRO A 367 17.16 -4.72 -14.71
C PRO A 367 15.72 -4.99 -15.15
N ILE A 368 15.07 -4.01 -15.78
CA ILE A 368 13.69 -4.13 -16.28
C ILE A 368 13.73 -3.89 -17.78
N VAL A 369 13.17 -4.82 -18.54
CA VAL A 369 13.00 -4.73 -20.00
C VAL A 369 11.51 -4.66 -20.30
N LEU A 370 11.09 -3.62 -21.01
CA LEU A 370 9.73 -3.46 -21.48
C LEU A 370 9.64 -3.98 -22.93
N LEU A 371 8.87 -5.04 -23.13
CA LEU A 371 8.54 -5.60 -24.44
C LEU A 371 7.19 -5.03 -24.85
N LEU A 372 7.19 -4.15 -25.85
CA LEU A 372 6.02 -3.41 -26.28
C LEU A 372 5.62 -3.82 -27.70
N ASP A 373 4.34 -4.08 -27.92
CA ASP A 373 3.82 -4.39 -29.26
C ASP A 373 3.80 -3.13 -30.12
N ASN A 374 3.39 -2.00 -29.54
CA ASN A 374 3.42 -0.69 -30.18
C ASN A 374 4.55 0.18 -29.62
N PRO A 375 5.32 0.84 -30.49
CA PRO A 375 6.48 1.65 -30.11
C PRO A 375 6.16 2.93 -29.34
#